data_AF-A0A494X1Q7-F1
#
_entry.id   AF-A0A494X1Q7-F1
#
_cell.length_a   1.000
_cell.length_b   1.000
_cell.length_c   1.000
_cell.angle_alpha   90.00
_cell.angle_beta   90.00
_cell.angle_gamma   90.00
#
_symmetry.space_group_name_H-M   'P 1'
#
loop_
_entity.id
_entity.type
_entity.pdbx_description
1 polymer ?
#
loop_
_entity_poly.entity_id
_entity_poly.type
_entity_poly.pdbx_seq_one_letter_code
_entity_poly.pdbx_strand_id
1 'polypeptide(L)'
;MRSNSALEALIDKHSLGSAGFCVLIVLALTGVTGALDRPLQLSMWCASFAIPLFLSVYIATEDVVTLRKSRGKYAEFALKIAVGVWMVAALLLAASISALVAHRSMTLGVIFWLAVIVPWWLSELLRKLSSKDKARQLN
;
A
#
# COMPACT_ATOMS: atom_id res chain seq x y z
N MET A 1 28.17 9.45 -22.25
CA MET A 1 26.75 9.89 -22.18
C MET A 1 25.81 8.99 -23.01
N ARG A 2 25.94 7.66 -22.96
CA ARG A 2 25.00 6.72 -23.61
C ARG A 2 24.83 5.48 -22.72
N SER A 3 23.95 5.55 -21.73
CA SER A 3 23.48 4.34 -21.02
C SER A 3 22.09 4.48 -20.36
N ASN A 4 21.32 5.53 -20.66
CA ASN A 4 19.97 5.68 -20.08
C ASN A 4 18.90 4.93 -20.88
N SER A 5 19.07 4.74 -22.19
CA SER A 5 18.03 4.15 -23.06
C SER A 5 17.78 2.66 -22.81
N ALA A 6 18.80 1.90 -22.40
CA ALA A 6 18.64 0.47 -22.09
C ALA A 6 17.96 0.25 -20.74
N LEU A 7 18.22 1.14 -19.77
CA LEU A 7 17.59 1.11 -18.45
C LEU A 7 16.13 1.54 -18.55
N GLU A 8 15.83 2.63 -19.28
CA GLU A 8 14.45 3.06 -19.56
C GLU A 8 13.64 1.97 -20.27
N ALA A 9 14.23 1.28 -21.26
CA ALA A 9 13.55 0.18 -21.96
C ALA A 9 13.32 -1.07 -21.07
N LEU A 10 14.19 -1.31 -20.07
CA LEU A 10 14.01 -2.37 -19.08
C LEU A 10 12.93 -2.02 -18.07
N ILE A 11 12.90 -0.77 -17.61
CA ILE A 11 11.87 -0.22 -16.72
C ILE A 11 10.50 -0.27 -17.42
N ASP A 12 10.41 0.13 -18.69
CA ASP A 12 9.17 0.09 -19.46
C ASP A 12 8.67 -1.36 -19.64
N LYS A 13 9.56 -2.33 -19.90
CA LYS A 13 9.17 -3.74 -20.01
C LYS A 13 8.70 -4.31 -18.67
N HIS A 14 9.35 -3.96 -17.56
CA HIS A 14 8.95 -4.41 -16.23
C HIS A 14 7.65 -3.75 -15.75
N SER A 15 7.49 -2.45 -16.04
CA SER A 15 6.29 -1.68 -15.76
C SER A 15 5.08 -2.25 -16.52
N LEU A 16 5.22 -2.51 -17.81
CA LEU A 16 4.16 -3.09 -18.64
C LEU A 16 3.81 -4.52 -18.22
N GLY A 17 4.81 -5.34 -17.85
CA GLY A 17 4.59 -6.69 -17.32
C GLY A 17 3.87 -6.69 -15.97
N SER A 18 4.22 -5.76 -15.07
CA SER A 18 3.56 -5.63 -13.77
C SER A 18 2.13 -5.10 -13.91
N ALA A 19 1.89 -4.13 -14.79
CA ALA A 19 0.57 -3.60 -15.08
C ALA A 19 -0.33 -4.68 -15.69
N GLY A 20 0.20 -5.47 -16.63
CA GLY A 20 -0.51 -6.63 -17.20
C GLY A 20 -0.87 -7.68 -16.14
N PHE A 21 0.05 -8.01 -15.23
CA PHE A 21 -0.22 -8.95 -14.14
C PHE A 21 -1.27 -8.41 -13.16
N CYS A 22 -1.24 -7.12 -12.84
CA CYS A 22 -2.26 -6.46 -12.02
C CYS A 22 -3.64 -6.52 -12.67
N VAL A 23 -3.72 -6.22 -13.97
CA VAL A 23 -4.98 -6.29 -14.73
C VAL A 23 -5.52 -7.72 -14.74
N LEU A 24 -4.66 -8.73 -14.89
CA LEU A 24 -5.07 -10.14 -14.83
C LEU A 24 -5.59 -10.55 -13.45
N ILE A 25 -4.98 -10.08 -12.36
CA ILE A 25 -5.47 -10.30 -10.99
C ILE A 25 -6.85 -9.68 -10.82
N VAL A 26 -7.01 -8.42 -11.25
CA VAL A 26 -8.31 -7.73 -11.18
C VAL A 26 -9.35 -8.50 -12.01
N LEU A 27 -9.03 -8.87 -13.26
CA LEU A 27 -9.93 -9.63 -14.12
C LEU A 27 -10.33 -10.98 -13.50
N ALA A 28 -9.36 -11.72 -12.97
CA ALA A 28 -9.57 -13.02 -12.33
C ALA A 28 -10.47 -12.90 -11.09
N LEU A 29 -10.29 -11.85 -10.29
CA LEU A 29 -11.11 -11.59 -9.09
C LEU A 29 -12.50 -11.05 -9.44
N THR A 30 -12.64 -10.23 -10.49
CA THR A 30 -13.95 -9.74 -10.98
C THR A 30 -14.74 -10.77 -11.75
N GLY A 31 -14.08 -11.77 -12.35
CA GLY A 31 -14.71 -12.86 -13.08
C GLY A 31 -15.44 -13.87 -12.19
N VAL A 32 -15.24 -13.81 -10.87
CA VAL A 32 -15.96 -14.63 -9.89
C VAL A 32 -17.33 -13.98 -9.62
N THR A 33 -18.27 -14.16 -10.54
CA THR A 33 -19.64 -13.61 -10.48
C THR A 33 -20.66 -14.56 -9.82
N GLY A 34 -20.19 -15.54 -9.04
CA GLY A 34 -21.07 -16.43 -8.26
C GLY A 34 -21.79 -15.70 -7.12
N ALA A 35 -22.77 -16.37 -6.49
CA ALA A 35 -23.46 -15.92 -5.28
C ALA A 35 -22.49 -15.91 -4.08
N LEU A 36 -21.56 -14.95 -4.07
CA LEU A 36 -20.66 -14.70 -2.95
C LEU A 36 -21.36 -13.83 -1.92
N ASP A 37 -21.17 -14.18 -0.66
CA ASP A 37 -21.57 -13.33 0.46
C ASP A 37 -20.90 -11.95 0.36
N ARG A 38 -21.65 -10.89 0.71
CA ARG A 38 -21.17 -9.49 0.71
C ARG A 38 -19.77 -9.29 1.34
N PRO A 39 -19.42 -9.86 2.52
CA PRO A 39 -18.07 -9.73 3.09
C PRO A 39 -16.99 -10.32 2.19
N LEU A 40 -17.27 -11.42 1.49
CA LEU A 40 -16.32 -12.07 0.60
C LEU A 40 -16.11 -11.25 -0.68
N GLN A 41 -17.18 -10.66 -1.23
CA GLN A 41 -17.08 -9.71 -2.35
C GLN A 41 -16.23 -8.49 -1.98
N LEU A 42 -16.46 -7.89 -0.80
CA LEU A 42 -15.67 -6.76 -0.32
C LEU A 42 -14.19 -7.15 -0.14
N SER A 43 -13.94 -8.34 0.42
CA SER A 43 -12.59 -8.88 0.59
C SER A 43 -11.83 -8.97 -0.74
N MET A 44 -12.48 -9.52 -1.77
CA MET A 44 -11.92 -9.65 -3.11
C MET A 44 -11.68 -8.29 -3.76
N TRP A 45 -12.64 -7.35 -3.68
CA TRP A 45 -12.47 -6.00 -4.20
C TRP A 45 -11.28 -5.28 -3.56
N CYS A 46 -11.15 -5.32 -2.23
CA CYS A 46 -10.02 -4.73 -1.54
C CYS A 46 -8.69 -5.38 -1.93
N ALA A 47 -8.64 -6.71 -2.06
CA ALA A 47 -7.45 -7.43 -2.51
C ALA A 47 -7.05 -7.06 -3.95
N SER A 48 -8.04 -6.91 -4.85
CA SER A 48 -7.83 -6.51 -6.25
C SER A 48 -7.11 -5.17 -6.39
N PHE A 49 -7.29 -4.24 -5.44
CA PHE A 49 -6.56 -2.97 -5.42
C PHE A 49 -5.27 -3.04 -4.58
N ALA A 50 -5.29 -3.76 -3.46
CA ALA A 50 -4.14 -3.85 -2.56
C ALA A 50 -2.94 -4.52 -3.24
N ILE A 51 -3.15 -5.64 -3.95
CA ILE A 51 -2.07 -6.43 -4.55
C ILE A 51 -1.32 -5.61 -5.62
N PRO A 52 -1.98 -4.95 -6.59
CA PRO A 52 -1.31 -4.05 -7.53
C PRO A 52 -0.51 -2.93 -6.88
N LEU A 53 -1.07 -2.30 -5.84
CA LEU A 53 -0.38 -1.22 -5.14
C LEU A 53 0.88 -1.73 -4.42
N PHE A 54 0.82 -2.90 -3.77
CA PHE A 54 1.99 -3.54 -3.17
C PHE A 54 3.06 -3.88 -4.20
N LEU A 55 2.65 -4.43 -5.34
CA LEU A 55 3.58 -4.78 -6.42
C LEU A 55 4.24 -3.53 -7.02
N SER A 56 3.48 -2.45 -7.22
CA SER A 56 3.99 -1.18 -7.70
C SER A 56 5.02 -0.57 -6.73
N VAL A 57 4.73 -0.58 -5.42
CA VAL A 57 5.69 -0.11 -4.40
C VAL A 57 6.92 -1.01 -4.34
N TYR A 58 6.74 -2.34 -4.47
CA TYR A 58 7.83 -3.29 -4.48
C TYR A 58 8.79 -3.05 -5.64
N ILE A 59 8.27 -2.87 -6.86
CA ILE A 59 9.08 -2.55 -8.04
C ILE A 59 9.78 -1.20 -7.87
N ALA A 60 9.09 -0.20 -7.32
CA ALA A 60 9.66 1.11 -7.05
C ALA A 60 10.62 1.14 -5.84
N THR A 61 10.88 0.02 -5.16
CA THR A 61 11.68 0.00 -3.92
C THR A 61 13.13 0.43 -4.18
N GLU A 62 13.72 0.02 -5.30
CA GLU A 62 15.08 0.44 -5.68
C GLU A 62 15.15 1.95 -5.94
N ASP A 63 14.13 2.51 -6.60
CA ASP A 63 14.00 3.95 -6.83
C ASP A 63 13.81 4.71 -5.53
N VAL A 64 13.00 4.18 -4.61
CA VAL A 64 12.78 4.76 -3.27
C VAL A 64 14.08 4.80 -2.46
N VAL A 65 14.91 3.76 -2.51
CA VAL A 65 16.23 3.74 -1.85
C VAL A 65 17.16 4.79 -2.44
N THR A 66 17.12 4.97 -3.76
CA THR A 66 17.93 5.98 -4.47
C THR A 66 17.43 7.40 -4.15
N LEU A 67 16.11 7.63 -4.17
CA LEU A 67 15.45 8.88 -3.80
C LEU A 67 15.75 9.28 -2.36
N ARG A 68 15.82 8.32 -1.43
CA ARG A 68 16.15 8.57 -0.01
C ARG A 68 17.55 9.16 0.18
N LYS A 69 18.49 8.88 -0.72
CA LYS A 69 19.86 9.44 -0.67
C LYS A 69 19.94 10.85 -1.27
N SER A 70 18.93 11.28 -2.03
CA SER A 70 18.86 12.60 -2.64
C SER A 70 18.30 13.64 -1.66
N ARG A 71 18.91 14.84 -1.60
CA ARG A 71 18.50 15.95 -0.71
C ARG A 71 17.55 16.97 -1.37
N GLY A 72 16.91 16.62 -2.48
CA GLY A 72 15.99 17.53 -3.21
C GLY A 72 14.58 17.61 -2.61
N LYS A 73 13.94 18.79 -2.65
CA LYS A 73 12.52 18.97 -2.25
C LYS A 73 11.57 18.03 -3.00
N TYR A 74 11.83 17.79 -4.29
CA TYR A 74 11.04 16.85 -5.10
C TYR A 74 11.21 15.39 -4.66
N ALA A 75 12.42 15.01 -4.22
CA ALA A 75 12.67 13.66 -3.72
C ALA A 75 11.94 13.41 -2.40
N GLU A 76 11.90 14.39 -1.49
CA GLU A 76 11.13 14.29 -0.25
C GLU A 76 9.62 14.17 -0.51
N PHE A 77 9.10 14.90 -1.50
CA PHE A 77 7.70 14.81 -1.89
C PHE A 77 7.36 13.45 -2.50
N ALA A 78 8.19 12.94 -3.42
CA ALA A 78 8.03 11.61 -4.00
C ALA A 78 8.07 10.51 -2.92
N LEU A 79 8.98 10.62 -1.95
CA LEU A 79 9.08 9.69 -0.83
C LEU A 79 7.80 9.69 0.03
N LYS A 80 7.24 10.88 0.30
CA LYS A 80 5.97 11.00 1.04
C LYS A 80 4.81 10.34 0.29
N ILE A 81 4.74 10.51 -1.03
CA ILE A 81 3.74 9.83 -1.86
C ILE A 81 3.92 8.32 -1.79
N ALA A 82 5.14 7.81 -1.97
CA ALA A 82 5.41 6.37 -1.92
C ALA A 82 4.99 5.74 -0.58
N VAL A 83 5.29 6.41 0.54
CA VAL A 83 4.83 5.99 1.87
C VAL A 83 3.31 6.05 1.99
N GLY A 84 2.66 7.08 1.45
CA GLY A 84 1.21 7.20 1.42
C GLY A 84 0.54 6.08 0.63
N VAL A 85 1.05 5.78 -0.57
CA VAL A 85 0.58 4.67 -1.43
C VAL A 85 0.73 3.34 -0.70
N TRP A 86 1.88 3.11 -0.06
CA TRP A 86 2.12 1.91 0.74
C TRP A 86 1.13 1.78 1.92
N MET A 87 0.85 2.89 2.63
CA MET A 87 -0.15 2.90 3.71
C MET A 87 -1.55 2.56 3.20
N VAL A 88 -1.96 3.13 2.06
CA VAL A 88 -3.27 2.82 1.46
C VAL A 88 -3.35 1.35 1.06
N ALA A 89 -2.29 0.80 0.46
CA ALA A 89 -2.21 -0.62 0.10
C ALA A 89 -2.35 -1.52 1.34
N ALA A 90 -1.64 -1.18 2.43
CA ALA A 90 -1.69 -1.91 3.69
C ALA A 90 -3.09 -1.87 4.33
N LEU A 91 -3.78 -0.71 4.30
CA LEU A 91 -5.15 -0.58 4.81
C LEU A 91 -6.15 -1.39 4.00
N LEU A 92 -6.05 -1.37 2.67
CA LEU A 92 -6.89 -2.20 1.80
C LEU A 92 -6.66 -3.69 2.06
N LEU A 93 -5.42 -4.11 2.28
CA LEU A 93 -5.11 -5.49 2.63
C LEU A 93 -5.66 -5.88 4.00
N ALA A 94 -5.51 -5.02 5.00
CA ALA A 94 -6.11 -5.23 6.32
C ALA A 94 -7.64 -5.32 6.24
N ALA A 95 -8.27 -4.51 5.38
CA ALA A 95 -9.73 -4.52 5.18
C ALA A 95 -10.16 -5.82 4.50
N SER A 96 -9.39 -6.28 3.51
CA SER A 96 -9.60 -7.54 2.84
C SER A 96 -9.55 -8.73 3.80
N ILE A 97 -8.52 -8.79 4.65
CA ILE A 97 -8.36 -9.85 5.67
C ILE A 97 -9.48 -9.76 6.71
N SER A 98 -9.81 -8.55 7.19
CA SER A 98 -10.89 -8.36 8.16
C SER A 98 -12.23 -8.82 7.62
N ALA A 99 -12.52 -8.54 6.35
CA ALA A 99 -13.74 -8.99 5.67
C ALA A 99 -13.75 -10.52 5.46
N LEU A 100 -12.59 -11.13 5.19
CA LEU A 100 -12.44 -12.59 5.11
C LEU A 100 -12.70 -13.26 6.47
N VAL A 101 -12.19 -12.68 7.56
CA VAL A 101 -12.44 -13.16 8.92
C VAL A 101 -13.91 -12.95 9.30
N ALA A 102 -14.50 -11.81 8.91
CA ALA A 102 -15.90 -11.49 9.19
C ALA A 102 -16.88 -12.48 8.53
N HIS A 103 -16.51 -13.09 7.40
CA HIS A 103 -17.29 -14.15 6.77
C HIS A 103 -17.45 -15.39 7.68
N ARG A 104 -16.46 -15.70 8.52
CA ARG A 104 -16.55 -16.79 9.52
C ARG A 104 -17.18 -16.33 10.82
N SER A 105 -16.84 -15.12 11.27
CA SER A 105 -17.39 -14.51 12.48
C SER A 105 -17.22 -13.00 12.42
N MET A 106 -18.35 -12.29 12.34
CA MET A 106 -18.38 -10.82 12.23
C MET A 106 -17.65 -10.15 13.41
N THR A 107 -17.78 -10.70 14.62
CA THR A 107 -17.11 -10.21 15.83
C THR A 107 -15.59 -10.33 15.74
N LEU A 108 -15.07 -11.47 15.24
CA LEU A 108 -13.63 -11.65 15.05
C LEU A 108 -13.08 -10.70 13.99
N GLY A 109 -13.84 -10.43 12.93
CA GLY A 109 -13.45 -9.47 11.90
C GLY A 109 -13.29 -8.05 12.44
N VAL A 110 -14.21 -7.60 13.30
CA VAL A 110 -14.12 -6.29 13.96
C VAL A 110 -12.94 -6.23 14.92
N ILE A 111 -12.73 -7.28 15.73
CA ILE A 111 -11.60 -7.34 16.67
C ILE A 111 -10.27 -7.27 15.91
N PHE A 112 -10.15 -8.03 14.81
CA PHE A 112 -8.94 -8.00 13.98
C PHE A 112 -8.70 -6.62 13.36
N TRP A 113 -9.75 -5.98 12.81
CA TRP A 113 -9.65 -4.65 12.25
C TRP A 113 -9.17 -3.61 13.28
N LEU A 114 -9.74 -3.65 14.49
CA LEU A 114 -9.29 -2.79 15.60
C LEU A 114 -7.84 -3.09 15.99
N ALA A 115 -7.46 -4.36 16.08
CA ALA A 115 -6.09 -4.76 16.40
C ALA A 115 -5.05 -4.25 15.39
N VAL A 116 -5.44 -4.07 14.12
CA VAL A 116 -4.55 -3.53 13.07
C VAL A 116 -4.55 -1.99 13.04
N ILE A 117 -5.69 -1.34 13.24
CA ILE A 117 -5.80 0.13 13.21
C ILE A 117 -5.25 0.78 14.47
N VAL A 118 -5.45 0.18 15.64
CA VAL A 118 -5.06 0.78 16.92
C VAL A 118 -3.56 1.07 17.00
N PRO A 119 -2.65 0.13 16.64
CA PRO A 119 -1.20 0.42 16.61
C PRO A 119 -0.83 1.56 15.66
N TRP A 120 -1.52 1.68 14.53
CA TRP A 120 -1.27 2.74 13.57
C TRP A 120 -1.69 4.11 14.12
N TRP A 121 -2.89 4.17 14.71
CA TRP A 121 -3.40 5.39 15.35
C TRP A 121 -2.51 5.82 16.52
N LEU A 122 -2.07 4.85 17.33
CA LEU A 122 -1.16 5.08 18.45
C LEU A 122 0.19 5.62 17.97
N SER A 123 0.73 5.08 16.88
CA SER A 123 2.00 5.53 16.29
C SER A 123 1.93 6.99 15.82
N GLU A 124 0.84 7.40 15.17
CA GLU A 124 0.69 8.80 14.71
C GLU A 124 0.49 9.76 15.88
N LEU A 125 -0.22 9.33 16.93
CA LEU A 125 -0.40 10.11 18.16
C LEU A 125 0.95 10.33 18.86
N LEU A 126 1.75 9.27 19.02
CA LEU A 126 3.10 9.33 19.61
C LEU A 126 4.02 10.26 18.80
N ARG A 127 3.95 10.19 17.47
CA ARG A 127 4.74 11.07 16.59
C ARG A 127 4.39 12.55 16.78
N LYS A 128 3.09 12.87 16.92
CA LYS A 128 2.63 14.25 17.19
C LYS A 128 3.07 14.75 18.57
N LEU A 129 3.00 13.91 19.59
CA LEU A 129 3.47 14.26 20.95
C LEU A 129 4.98 14.51 20.96
N SER A 130 5.76 13.60 20.36
CA SER A 130 7.22 13.75 20.26
C SER A 130 7.65 15.04 19.53
N SER A 131 6.92 15.43 18.47
CA SER A 131 7.17 16.66 17.74
C SER A 131 6.90 17.91 18.60
N LYS A 132 5.82 17.91 19.39
CA LYS A 132 5.49 19.00 20.32
C LYS A 132 6.55 19.17 21.42
N ASP A 133 7.08 18.08 21.96
CA ASP A 133 8.12 18.14 22.99
C ASP A 133 9.43 18.70 22.42
N LYS A 134 9.81 18.31 21.20
CA LYS A 134 10.97 18.91 20.51
C LYS A 134 10.80 20.42 20.30
N ALA A 135 9.60 20.87 19.94
CA ALA A 135 9.31 22.30 19.77
C ALA A 135 9.40 23.08 21.09
N ARG A 136 9.09 22.45 22.23
CA ARG A 136 9.23 23.07 23.55
C ARG A 136 10.68 23.17 24.04
N GLN A 137 11.56 22.24 23.65
CA GLN A 137 12.97 22.28 24.05
C GLN A 137 13.82 23.29 23.28
N LEU A 138 13.31 23.83 22.17
CA LEU A 138 13.99 24.81 21.31
C LEU A 138 13.62 26.27 21.63
N ASN A 139 12.65 26.48 22.54
CA ASN A 139 12.25 27.79 23.07
C ASN A 139 12.73 27.92 24.52
#